data_AF-A0A432K130-F1
#
_entry.id   AF-A0A432K130-F1
#
_cell.length_a   1.000
_cell.length_b   1.000
_cell.length_c   1.000
_cell.angle_alpha   90.00
_cell.angle_beta   90.00
_cell.angle_gamma   90.00
#
_symmetry.space_group_name_H-M   'P 1'
#
loop_
_entity.id
_entity.type
_entity.pdbx_description
1 polymer ?
#
loop_
_entity_poly.entity_id
_entity_poly.type
_entity_poly.pdbx_seq_one_letter_code
_entity_poly.pdbx_strand_id
1 'polypeptide(L)'
;HPGIEAKAKYGVMNLDANYIYTLKEGADADLFRIPEHFLTLDIYYHKVFEGRLEARIGAEAHYKSTYFADDYDPVTQQFYLQNYFEVPAYMFVDLYASVKINTAKLFIKFRQLNQDVTAGGYFTTPYYTGQERILDFGLTWSFFD
;
A
#
# COMPACT_ATOMS: atom_id res chain seq x y z
N HIS A 1 -5.30 17.95 -0.26
CA HIS A 1 -3.97 17.57 0.28
C HIS A 1 -2.91 17.93 -0.74
N PRO A 2 -1.89 18.72 -0.40
CA PRO A 2 -0.70 18.85 -1.24
C PRO A 2 0.02 17.50 -1.34
N GLY A 3 0.48 17.16 -2.54
CA GLY A 3 1.23 15.93 -2.80
C GLY A 3 2.28 16.14 -3.87
N ILE A 4 3.28 15.27 -3.87
CA ILE A 4 4.35 15.23 -4.87
C ILE A 4 4.29 13.86 -5.53
N GLU A 5 4.10 13.86 -6.84
CA GLU A 5 4.26 12.67 -7.68
C GLU A 5 5.57 12.77 -8.45
N ALA A 6 6.34 11.70 -8.45
CA ALA A 6 7.58 11.57 -9.20
C ALA A 6 7.58 10.25 -9.98
N LYS A 7 7.96 10.31 -11.24
CA LYS A 7 8.14 9.14 -12.11
C LYS A 7 9.50 9.20 -12.76
N ALA A 8 10.23 8.11 -12.73
CA ALA A 8 11.52 7.97 -13.40
C ALA A 8 11.57 6.66 -14.17
N LYS A 9 12.20 6.69 -15.35
CA LYS A 9 12.36 5.53 -16.21
C LYS A 9 13.79 5.45 -16.72
N TYR A 10 14.40 4.29 -16.59
CA TYR A 10 15.72 3.98 -17.14
C TYR A 10 15.66 2.63 -17.86
N GLY A 11 15.54 2.70 -19.20
CA GLY A 11 15.34 1.53 -20.03
C GLY A 11 14.04 0.80 -19.69
N VAL A 12 14.17 -0.43 -19.19
CA VAL A 12 13.07 -1.31 -18.76
C VAL A 12 12.72 -1.15 -17.27
N MET A 13 13.51 -0.39 -16.52
CA MET A 13 13.26 -0.11 -15.12
C MET A 13 12.44 1.16 -14.98
N ASN A 14 11.47 1.13 -14.07
CA ASN A 14 10.59 2.24 -13.76
C ASN A 14 10.54 2.42 -12.24
N LEU A 15 10.34 3.66 -11.84
CA LEU A 15 10.18 4.09 -10.47
C LEU A 15 9.01 5.06 -10.45
N ASP A 16 7.97 4.71 -9.71
CA ASP A 16 6.85 5.59 -9.39
C ASP A 16 6.88 5.90 -7.90
N ALA A 17 6.81 7.17 -7.53
CA ALA A 17 6.73 7.61 -6.14
C ALA A 17 5.59 8.64 -6.01
N ASN A 18 4.76 8.45 -5.00
CA ASN A 18 3.71 9.39 -4.63
C ASN A 18 3.81 9.68 -3.14
N TYR A 19 3.99 10.95 -2.80
CA TYR A 19 4.03 11.43 -1.44
C TYR A 19 2.88 12.39 -1.19
N ILE A 20 2.08 12.15 -0.15
CA ILE A 20 0.95 12.98 0.23
C ILE A 20 1.20 13.53 1.62
N TYR A 21 0.99 14.84 1.77
CA TYR A 21 1.00 15.50 3.06
C TYR A 21 -0.39 16.05 3.40
N THR A 22 -0.88 15.73 4.58
CA THR A 22 -2.18 16.17 5.09
C THR A 22 -1.99 17.19 6.20
N LEU A 23 -2.33 18.45 5.88
CA LEU A 23 -2.46 19.52 6.87
C LEU A 23 -3.72 19.30 7.70
N LYS A 24 -3.57 19.35 9.03
CA LYS A 24 -4.67 19.40 9.98
C LYS A 24 -4.67 20.79 10.63
N GLU A 25 -5.58 21.65 10.20
CA GLU A 25 -5.68 23.03 10.70
C GLU A 25 -7.09 23.31 11.23
N GLY A 26 -7.20 24.21 12.21
CA GLY A 26 -8.47 24.63 12.81
C GLY A 26 -8.78 23.96 14.14
N ALA A 27 -9.88 24.38 14.78
CA ALA A 27 -10.30 23.90 16.10
C ALA A 27 -10.66 22.39 16.12
N ASP A 28 -10.97 21.82 14.96
CA ASP A 28 -11.38 20.43 14.79
C ASP A 28 -10.27 19.54 14.21
N ALA A 29 -9.02 20.02 14.14
CA ALA A 29 -7.88 19.29 13.60
C ALA A 29 -7.71 17.89 14.22
N ASP A 30 -8.02 17.75 15.51
CA ASP A 30 -7.91 16.51 16.28
C ASP A 30 -9.02 15.49 15.95
N LEU A 31 -10.08 15.88 15.23
CA LEU A 31 -11.12 14.96 14.76
C LEU A 31 -10.66 14.16 13.53
N PHE A 32 -9.64 14.63 12.81
CA PHE A 32 -9.15 13.96 11.60
C PHE A 32 -8.12 12.87 11.94
N ARG A 33 -8.61 11.64 12.09
CA ARG A 33 -7.85 10.41 12.37
C ARG A 33 -7.16 9.83 11.14
N ILE A 34 -6.35 10.65 10.49
CA ILE A 34 -5.62 10.31 9.26
C ILE A 34 -4.12 10.60 9.48
N PRO A 35 -3.20 9.75 9.01
CA PRO A 35 -1.78 10.06 8.94
C PRO A 35 -1.49 11.36 8.21
N GLU A 36 -0.53 12.13 8.71
CA GLU A 36 -0.07 13.35 8.04
C GLU A 36 0.77 13.04 6.82
N HIS A 37 1.58 11.99 6.89
CA HIS A 37 2.47 11.60 5.81
C HIS A 37 2.10 10.23 5.25
N PHE A 38 1.92 10.18 3.93
CA PHE A 38 1.82 8.95 3.18
C PHE A 38 2.86 8.93 2.08
N LEU A 39 3.48 7.77 1.88
CA LEU A 39 4.40 7.53 0.77
C LEU A 39 4.07 6.19 0.14
N THR A 40 3.83 6.19 -1.16
CA THR A 40 3.80 4.99 -2.00
C THR A 40 5.00 5.03 -2.94
N LEU A 41 5.74 3.93 -3.00
CA LEU A 41 6.90 3.73 -3.86
C LEU A 41 6.73 2.43 -4.64
N ASP A 42 6.94 2.45 -5.95
CA ASP A 42 6.89 1.25 -6.78
C ASP A 42 8.10 1.25 -7.72
N ILE A 43 8.99 0.28 -7.54
CA ILE A 43 10.15 0.07 -8.39
C ILE A 43 9.93 -1.23 -9.14
N TYR A 44 9.93 -1.15 -10.47
CA TYR A 44 9.57 -2.29 -11.27
C TYR A 44 10.28 -2.36 -12.62
N TYR A 45 10.63 -3.58 -12.98
CA TYR A 45 10.92 -3.98 -14.33
C TYR A 45 9.61 -4.07 -15.12
N HIS A 46 9.57 -3.46 -16.31
CA HIS A 46 8.46 -3.56 -17.25
C HIS A 46 8.99 -3.74 -18.66
N LYS A 47 8.51 -4.79 -19.33
CA LYS A 47 8.84 -5.06 -20.73
C LYS A 47 7.65 -5.63 -21.47
N VAL A 48 7.44 -5.12 -22.68
CA VAL A 48 6.55 -5.69 -23.67
C VAL A 48 7.39 -6.43 -24.70
N PHE A 49 7.08 -7.70 -24.94
CA PHE A 49 7.72 -8.58 -25.90
C PHE A 49 6.92 -8.60 -27.21
N GLU A 50 7.58 -9.07 -28.28
CA GLU A 50 6.94 -9.31 -29.57
C GLU A 50 5.75 -10.29 -29.38
N GLY A 51 4.58 -9.94 -29.93
CA GLY A 51 3.35 -10.71 -29.70
C GLY A 51 2.47 -10.25 -28.52
N ARG A 52 2.65 -9.02 -28.02
CA ARG A 52 1.81 -8.38 -26.98
C ARG A 52 1.85 -9.06 -25.60
N LEU A 53 2.91 -9.81 -25.32
CA LEU A 53 3.19 -10.29 -23.98
C LEU A 53 3.81 -9.15 -23.17
N GLU A 54 3.20 -8.79 -22.05
CA GLU A 54 3.67 -7.78 -21.13
C GLU A 54 4.08 -8.44 -19.82
N ALA A 55 5.31 -8.24 -19.38
CA ALA A 55 5.80 -8.72 -18.09
C ALA A 55 6.13 -7.54 -17.17
N ARG A 56 5.71 -7.65 -15.91
CA ARG A 56 6.01 -6.67 -14.86
C ARG A 56 6.46 -7.41 -13.61
N ILE A 57 7.62 -7.03 -13.07
CA ILE A 57 8.17 -7.60 -11.84
C ILE A 57 8.69 -6.43 -11.01
N GLY A 58 8.29 -6.34 -9.75
CA GLY A 58 8.63 -5.17 -8.95
C GLY A 58 8.48 -5.36 -7.45
N ALA A 59 8.85 -4.30 -6.75
CA ALA A 59 8.65 -4.13 -5.33
C ALA A 59 7.84 -2.85 -5.09
N GLU A 60 6.77 -2.98 -4.33
CA GLU A 60 5.90 -1.88 -3.95
C GLU A 60 6.02 -1.67 -2.44
N ALA A 61 6.18 -0.42 -2.02
CA ALA A 61 6.25 -0.06 -0.62
C ALA A 61 5.26 1.04 -0.28
N HIS A 62 4.63 0.91 0.88
CA HIS A 62 3.69 1.89 1.41
C HIS A 62 4.09 2.24 2.82
N TYR A 63 4.17 3.54 3.10
CA TYR A 63 4.46 4.09 4.41
C TYR A 63 3.35 5.03 4.84
N LYS A 64 2.99 4.92 6.12
CA LYS A 64 2.14 5.86 6.84
C LYS A 64 2.84 6.33 8.10
N SER A 65 2.75 7.62 8.42
CA SER A 65 3.21 8.14 9.71
C SER A 65 2.32 7.70 10.86
N THR A 66 2.83 7.87 12.07
CA THR A 66 2.11 7.68 13.31
C THR A 66 0.86 8.58 13.36
N TYR A 67 -0.24 8.08 13.91
CA TYR A 67 -1.48 8.83 14.13
C TYR A 67 -2.40 8.14 15.14
N PHE A 68 -3.33 8.90 15.72
CA PHE A 68 -4.47 8.33 16.44
C PHE A 68 -5.50 7.82 15.45
N ALA A 69 -5.67 6.49 15.37
CA ALA A 69 -6.74 5.88 14.57
C ALA A 69 -8.03 5.77 15.38
N ASP A 70 -9.17 5.77 14.71
CA ASP A 70 -10.44 5.39 15.36
C ASP A 70 -10.34 3.95 15.88
N ASP A 71 -10.91 3.73 17.05
CA ASP A 71 -11.08 2.38 17.63
C ASP A 71 -12.43 1.81 17.20
N TYR A 72 -12.53 0.48 17.21
CA TYR A 72 -13.71 -0.24 16.74
C TYR A 72 -14.42 -0.90 17.92
N ASP A 73 -15.66 -0.51 18.17
CA ASP A 73 -16.53 -1.21 19.12
C ASP A 73 -17.20 -2.40 18.40
N PRO A 74 -16.83 -3.65 18.73
CA PRO A 74 -17.39 -4.82 18.08
C PRO A 74 -18.86 -5.08 18.46
N VAL A 75 -19.34 -4.55 19.58
CA VAL A 75 -20.72 -4.75 20.04
C VAL A 75 -21.68 -3.93 19.20
N THR A 76 -21.33 -2.66 18.97
CA THR A 76 -22.15 -1.74 18.16
C THR A 76 -21.76 -1.75 16.69
N GLN A 77 -20.62 -2.34 16.35
CA GLN A 77 -20.01 -2.35 15.02
C GLN A 77 -19.70 -0.94 14.50
N GLN A 78 -19.37 -0.02 15.39
CA GLN A 78 -19.10 1.38 15.08
C GLN A 78 -17.66 1.78 15.42
N PHE A 79 -17.10 2.65 14.59
CA PHE A 79 -15.84 3.32 14.87
C PHE A 79 -16.08 4.55 15.77
N TYR A 80 -15.17 4.80 16.70
CA TYR A 80 -15.23 5.96 17.58
C TYR A 80 -13.84 6.59 17.81
N LEU A 81 -13.86 7.89 18.12
CA LEU A 81 -12.65 8.67 18.35
C LEU A 81 -12.00 8.29 19.68
N GLN A 82 -10.68 8.10 19.68
CA GLN A 82 -9.89 7.90 20.88
C GLN A 82 -8.55 8.64 20.83
N ASN A 83 -7.96 8.89 22.01
CA ASN A 83 -6.67 9.58 22.18
C ASN A 83 -5.68 8.82 23.09
N TYR A 84 -5.95 7.55 23.43
CA TYR A 84 -5.12 6.75 24.33
C TYR A 84 -4.16 5.79 23.62
N PHE A 85 -4.38 5.49 22.33
CA PHE A 85 -3.56 4.59 21.54
C PHE A 85 -3.12 5.26 20.24
N GLU A 86 -1.81 5.45 20.09
CA GLU A 86 -1.22 5.98 18.88
C GLU A 86 -0.77 4.82 17.99
N VAL A 87 -1.33 4.71 16.78
CA VAL A 87 -0.93 3.69 15.81
C VAL A 87 0.45 4.07 15.28
N PRO A 88 1.50 3.26 15.50
CA PRO A 88 2.86 3.61 15.11
C PRO A 88 3.02 3.71 13.60
N ALA A 89 3.95 4.57 13.17
CA ALA A 89 4.38 4.64 11.79
C ALA A 89 4.85 3.26 11.31
N TYR A 90 4.48 2.91 10.09
CA TYR A 90 4.83 1.61 9.52
C TYR A 90 5.00 1.71 8.01
N MET A 91 6.02 1.02 7.52
CA MET A 91 6.25 0.78 6.10
C MET A 91 6.05 -0.70 5.84
N PHE A 92 5.24 -1.08 4.85
CA PHE A 92 5.22 -2.44 4.33
C PHE A 92 5.76 -2.49 2.90
N VAL A 93 6.42 -3.59 2.57
CA VAL A 93 7.01 -3.85 1.27
C VAL A 93 6.46 -5.16 0.72
N ASP A 94 5.94 -5.12 -0.49
CA ASP A 94 5.42 -6.26 -1.23
C ASP A 94 6.28 -6.52 -2.47
N LEU A 95 6.52 -7.78 -2.79
CA LEU A 95 7.11 -8.20 -4.06
C LEU A 95 6.01 -8.72 -4.98
N TYR A 96 6.08 -8.42 -6.27
CA TYR A 96 5.11 -8.92 -7.23
C TYR A 96 5.73 -9.26 -8.57
N ALA A 97 5.06 -10.18 -9.27
CA ALA A 97 5.31 -10.48 -10.66
C ALA A 97 3.98 -10.69 -11.38
N SER A 98 3.87 -10.23 -12.62
CA SER A 98 2.71 -10.44 -13.46
C SER A 98 3.09 -10.55 -14.92
N VAL A 99 2.32 -11.36 -15.65
CA VAL A 99 2.41 -11.51 -17.09
C VAL A 99 1.01 -11.35 -17.67
N LYS A 100 0.88 -10.51 -18.68
CA LYS A 100 -0.33 -10.32 -19.46
C LYS A 100 -0.09 -10.75 -20.90
N ILE A 101 -0.95 -11.61 -21.43
CA ILE A 101 -0.95 -12.07 -22.82
C ILE A 101 -2.34 -11.79 -23.38
N ASN A 102 -2.44 -10.86 -24.32
CA ASN A 102 -3.73 -10.36 -24.83
C ASN A 102 -4.67 -9.93 -23.68
N THR A 103 -5.77 -10.64 -23.45
CA THR A 103 -6.77 -10.36 -22.42
C THR A 103 -6.57 -11.14 -21.12
N ALA A 104 -5.67 -12.13 -21.11
CA ALA A 104 -5.37 -12.94 -19.93
C ALA A 104 -4.20 -12.33 -19.15
N LYS A 105 -4.36 -12.18 -17.83
CA LYS A 105 -3.32 -11.72 -16.91
C LYS A 105 -3.16 -12.69 -15.76
N LEU A 106 -1.93 -13.16 -15.56
CA LEU A 106 -1.50 -13.93 -14.39
C LEU A 106 -0.71 -13.01 -13.47
N PHE A 107 -0.90 -13.14 -12.16
CA PHE A 107 -0.10 -12.43 -11.18
C PHE A 107 0.18 -13.28 -9.94
N ILE A 108 1.29 -12.93 -9.28
CA ILE A 108 1.66 -13.40 -7.96
C ILE A 108 2.20 -12.21 -7.17
N LYS A 109 1.81 -12.08 -5.91
CA LYS A 109 2.22 -11.00 -5.00
C LYS A 109 2.53 -11.59 -3.63
N PHE A 110 3.74 -11.38 -3.16
CA PHE A 110 4.17 -11.75 -1.82
C PHE A 110 4.15 -10.52 -0.94
N ARG A 111 3.23 -10.49 0.02
CA ARG A 111 2.98 -9.32 0.86
C ARG A 111 3.86 -9.29 2.09
N GLN A 112 4.20 -8.09 2.54
CA GLN A 112 4.92 -7.84 3.79
C GLN A 112 6.22 -8.64 3.93
N LEU A 113 7.10 -8.46 2.96
CA LEU A 113 8.46 -8.98 2.97
C LEU A 113 9.18 -8.59 4.28
N ASN A 114 8.95 -7.38 4.79
CA ASN A 114 9.64 -6.79 5.93
C ASN A 114 8.97 -6.99 7.30
N GLN A 115 7.96 -7.88 7.41
CA GLN A 115 7.26 -8.13 8.68
C GLN A 115 8.20 -8.52 9.83
N ASP A 116 9.20 -9.37 9.56
CA ASP A 116 10.14 -9.83 10.61
C ASP A 116 11.17 -8.77 11.03
N VAL A 117 11.36 -7.73 10.21
CA VAL A 117 12.27 -6.61 10.50
C VAL A 117 11.60 -5.61 11.45
N THR A 118 10.27 -5.59 11.45
CA THR A 118 9.45 -4.59 12.14
C THR A 118 8.65 -5.27 13.26
N ALA A 119 9.34 -5.70 14.32
CA ALA A 119 8.78 -6.18 15.60
C ALA A 119 7.52 -7.09 15.53
N GLY A 120 7.33 -7.84 14.44
CA GLY A 120 6.24 -8.82 14.30
C GLY A 120 4.94 -8.32 13.67
N GLY A 121 4.86 -7.08 13.16
CA GLY A 121 3.68 -6.61 12.41
C GLY A 121 3.35 -5.13 12.59
N TYR A 122 2.14 -4.74 12.16
CA TYR A 122 1.62 -3.37 12.27
C TYR A 122 0.21 -3.36 12.81
N PHE A 123 -0.26 -2.22 13.30
CA PHE A 123 -1.65 -2.03 13.68
C PHE A 123 -2.42 -1.32 12.55
N THR A 124 -3.58 -1.85 12.22
CA THR A 124 -4.52 -1.22 11.27
C THR A 124 -5.43 -0.22 12.00
N THR A 125 -5.84 -0.57 13.21
CA THR A 125 -6.65 0.20 14.18
C THR A 125 -6.22 -0.28 15.58
N PRO A 126 -6.48 0.47 16.69
CA PRO A 126 -6.04 0.08 18.02
C PRO A 126 -6.39 -1.36 18.35
N TYR A 127 -5.42 -2.13 18.85
CA TYR A 127 -5.56 -3.55 19.21
C TYR A 127 -5.84 -4.55 18.06
N TYR A 128 -5.94 -4.10 16.81
CA TYR A 128 -6.05 -5.00 15.65
C TYR A 128 -4.78 -4.99 14.82
N THR A 129 -4.12 -6.14 14.78
CA THR A 129 -2.96 -6.35 13.91
C THR A 129 -3.39 -6.34 12.45
N GLY A 130 -2.51 -5.82 11.61
CA GLY A 130 -2.66 -5.88 10.18
C GLY A 130 -2.44 -7.30 9.66
N GLN A 131 -2.70 -7.45 8.37
CA GLN A 131 -2.57 -8.74 7.69
C GLN A 131 -1.16 -9.29 7.88
N GLU A 132 -0.98 -10.58 8.08
CA GLU A 132 0.36 -11.18 8.08
C GLU A 132 0.87 -11.41 6.65
N ARG A 133 2.16 -11.73 6.52
CA ARG A 133 2.82 -12.12 5.28
C ARG A 133 2.04 -13.24 4.61
N ILE A 134 1.62 -12.97 3.38
CA ILE A 134 0.81 -13.87 2.57
C ILE A 134 1.33 -13.91 1.14
N LEU A 135 1.12 -15.04 0.48
CA LEU A 135 1.33 -15.18 -0.96
C LEU A 135 -0.02 -15.18 -1.67
N ASP A 136 -0.31 -14.11 -2.40
CA ASP A 136 -1.47 -14.00 -3.27
C ASP A 136 -1.11 -14.40 -4.69
N PHE A 137 -2.03 -15.06 -5.39
CA PHE A 137 -1.92 -15.32 -6.82
C PHE A 137 -3.30 -15.25 -7.46
N GLY A 138 -3.35 -14.96 -8.75
CA GLY A 138 -4.61 -14.94 -9.47
C GLY A 138 -4.48 -14.88 -10.98
N LEU A 139 -5.62 -15.15 -11.62
CA LEU A 139 -5.83 -15.07 -13.05
C LEU A 139 -7.00 -14.11 -13.30
N THR A 140 -6.83 -13.18 -14.22
CA THR A 140 -7.91 -12.32 -14.70
C THR A 140 -8.02 -12.48 -16.21
N TRP A 141 -9.25 -12.66 -16.70
CA TRP A 141 -9.55 -12.74 -18.12
C TRP A 141 -10.63 -11.73 -18.47
N SER A 142 -10.31 -10.76 -19.32
CA SER A 142 -11.30 -9.83 -19.85
C SER A 142 -11.94 -10.41 -21.12
N PHE A 143 -13.25 -10.63 -21.11
CA PHE A 143 -13.99 -11.26 -22.22
C PHE A 143 -14.50 -10.26 -23.28
N PHE A 144 -14.22 -8.97 -23.11
CA PHE A 144 -14.71 -7.89 -23.98
C PHE A 144 -13.54 -7.04 -24.45
N ASP A 145 -13.53 -6.72 -25.76
CA ASP A 145 -12.64 -5.75 -26.42
C ASP A 145 -13.19 -4.32 -26.30
#